data_AF-A0A924U1D3-F1
#
_entry.id   AF-A0A924U1D3-F1
#
_cell.length_a   1.000
_cell.length_b   1.000
_cell.length_c   1.000
_cell.angle_alpha   90.00
_cell.angle_beta   90.00
_cell.angle_gamma   90.00
#
_symmetry.space_group_name_H-M   'P 1'
#
loop_
_entity.id
_entity.type
_entity.pdbx_description
1 polymer ?
#
loop_
_entity_poly.entity_id
_entity_poly.type
_entity_poly.pdbx_seq_one_letter_code
_entity_poly.pdbx_strand_id
1 'polypeptide(L)'
;MKFSRAILASAATVLMIAAVPADAAIVSASTCTFADVSGVGLTVTDCSGYYVGNLNNNADFADVKSLLQGPPGAGEFPGVDLGTGIDTQINTSSSPVSFGSAFPLFGDTVIGIHWGGGQGGGNTAFYRLMIDGSFSGSFNVVNVNPARGSGGLSNVALYSTSEVAAVPEPETYALMVAGLGVVGFMARRRKQHA
;
A
#
# COMPACT_ATOMS: atom_id res chain seq x y z
N MET A 1 -25.10 73.25 32.31
CA MET A 1 -23.78 72.79 31.83
C MET A 1 -23.89 71.34 31.42
N LYS A 2 -23.45 71.04 30.19
CA LYS A 2 -23.33 69.71 29.59
C LYS A 2 -22.31 68.87 30.38
N PHE A 3 -22.46 67.55 30.43
CA PHE A 3 -21.48 66.59 29.88
C PHE A 3 -21.90 65.12 30.14
N SER A 4 -21.83 64.37 29.04
CA SER A 4 -22.17 62.98 28.76
C SER A 4 -21.58 61.93 29.71
N ARG A 5 -22.30 60.81 29.90
CA ARG A 5 -21.69 59.55 30.34
C ARG A 5 -21.94 58.46 29.30
N ALA A 6 -20.83 57.87 28.88
CA ALA A 6 -20.65 57.06 27.71
C ALA A 6 -21.10 55.60 27.91
N ILE A 7 -21.49 55.03 26.78
CA ILE A 7 -21.85 53.63 26.53
C ILE A 7 -20.59 52.76 26.66
N LEU A 8 -20.68 51.63 27.36
CA LEU A 8 -19.71 50.54 27.28
C LEU A 8 -20.49 49.24 27.02
N ALA A 9 -20.60 48.88 25.74
CA ALA A 9 -21.04 47.57 25.28
C ALA A 9 -19.80 46.68 25.18
N SER A 10 -19.65 45.72 26.09
CA SER A 10 -18.60 44.70 26.06
C SER A 10 -19.03 43.57 25.13
N ALA A 11 -18.42 43.51 23.95
CA ALA A 11 -18.53 42.38 23.02
C ALA A 11 -17.61 41.25 23.51
N ALA A 12 -18.19 40.15 23.99
CA ALA A 12 -17.47 38.92 24.30
C ALA A 12 -17.29 38.12 23.00
N THR A 13 -16.09 38.14 22.42
CA THR A 13 -15.74 37.30 21.28
C THR A 13 -15.45 35.90 21.80
N VAL A 14 -16.38 34.96 21.59
CA VAL A 14 -16.19 33.53 21.89
C VAL A 14 -15.28 32.96 20.80
N LEU A 15 -14.02 32.68 21.17
CA LEU A 15 -13.08 31.95 20.32
C LEU A 15 -13.46 30.46 20.35
N MET A 16 -14.19 30.01 19.33
CA MET A 16 -14.43 28.59 19.08
C MET A 16 -13.09 27.95 18.65
N ILE A 17 -12.34 27.40 19.62
CA ILE A 17 -11.24 26.49 19.32
C ILE A 17 -11.91 25.19 18.89
N ALA A 18 -11.93 24.92 17.58
CA ALA A 18 -12.26 23.61 17.07
C ALA A 18 -11.21 22.63 17.65
N ALA A 19 -11.66 21.73 18.52
CA ALA A 19 -10.83 20.62 18.96
C ALA A 19 -10.56 19.76 17.73
N VAL A 20 -9.34 19.85 17.19
CA VAL A 20 -8.85 18.87 16.23
C VAL A 20 -8.83 17.53 16.98
N PRO A 21 -9.46 16.46 16.45
CA PRO A 21 -9.36 15.16 17.09
C PRO A 21 -7.89 14.79 17.24
N ALA A 22 -7.53 14.26 18.41
CA ALA A 22 -6.20 13.72 18.64
C ALA A 22 -6.08 12.43 17.81
N ASP A 23 -5.59 12.56 16.58
CA ASP A 23 -5.07 11.41 15.83
C ASP A 23 -4.00 10.74 16.70
N ALA A 24 -4.11 9.43 16.89
CA ALA A 24 -3.06 8.66 17.53
C ALA A 24 -1.86 8.65 16.57
N ALA A 25 -0.95 9.61 16.74
CA ALA A 25 0.20 9.73 15.86
C ALA A 25 1.01 8.42 15.85
N ILE A 26 1.21 7.85 14.67
CA ILE A 26 2.08 6.68 14.47
C ILE A 26 3.48 7.05 14.96
N VAL A 27 4.01 6.27 15.91
CA VAL A 27 5.30 6.55 16.56
C VAL A 27 6.41 5.81 15.83
N SER A 28 7.37 6.54 15.26
CA SER A 28 8.58 5.95 14.67
C SER A 28 9.53 5.43 15.77
N ALA A 29 9.98 4.19 15.62
CA ALA A 29 10.98 3.53 16.44
C ALA A 29 12.39 3.65 15.83
N SER A 30 12.53 3.42 14.53
CA SER A 30 13.81 3.55 13.81
C SER A 30 13.61 3.59 12.28
N THR A 31 14.69 3.78 11.53
CA THR A 31 14.68 3.72 10.06
C THR A 31 14.77 2.29 9.53
N CYS A 32 14.10 2.01 8.43
CA CYS A 32 14.15 0.72 7.72
C CYS A 32 15.39 0.59 6.83
N THR A 33 15.66 -0.63 6.36
CA THR A 33 16.68 -0.91 5.33
C THR A 33 16.13 -1.82 4.25
N PHE A 34 16.68 -1.74 3.04
CA PHE A 34 16.25 -2.58 1.92
C PHE A 34 16.70 -4.04 2.08
N ALA A 35 17.60 -4.32 3.02
CA ALA A 35 18.08 -5.68 3.30
C ALA A 35 17.06 -6.56 4.05
N ASP A 36 15.99 -5.97 4.57
CA ASP A 36 15.00 -6.67 5.41
C ASP A 36 14.10 -7.61 4.59
N VAL A 37 13.99 -7.36 3.27
CA VAL A 37 13.19 -8.13 2.32
C VAL A 37 14.04 -8.51 1.12
N SER A 38 13.99 -9.77 0.71
CA SER A 38 14.71 -10.24 -0.49
C SER A 38 13.98 -11.38 -1.19
N GLY A 39 14.23 -11.60 -2.47
CA GLY A 39 13.58 -12.68 -3.22
C GLY A 39 14.00 -12.69 -4.68
N VAL A 40 13.62 -13.73 -5.41
CA VAL A 40 13.78 -13.78 -6.86
C VAL A 40 12.64 -13.01 -7.51
N GLY A 41 12.94 -12.16 -8.49
CA GLY A 41 11.93 -11.37 -9.22
C GLY A 41 11.25 -10.27 -8.39
N LEU A 42 11.92 -9.81 -7.33
CA LEU A 42 11.48 -8.73 -6.45
C LEU A 42 12.63 -7.74 -6.22
N THR A 43 12.33 -6.45 -6.27
CA THR A 43 13.25 -5.37 -5.88
C THR A 43 12.58 -4.47 -4.84
N VAL A 44 13.23 -4.20 -3.72
CA VAL A 44 12.75 -3.18 -2.76
C VAL A 44 13.07 -1.80 -3.34
N THR A 45 12.04 -1.02 -3.64
CA THR A 45 12.18 0.32 -4.24
C THR A 45 12.20 1.41 -3.18
N ASP A 46 11.36 1.28 -2.16
CA ASP A 46 11.30 2.19 -1.01
C ASP A 46 11.00 1.41 0.27
N CYS A 47 11.33 2.00 1.41
CA CYS A 47 10.90 1.51 2.71
C CYS A 47 10.47 2.67 3.61
N SER A 48 9.48 2.41 4.44
CA SER A 48 9.01 3.31 5.48
C SER A 48 9.39 2.70 6.83
N GLY A 49 9.88 3.54 7.74
CA GLY A 49 10.57 3.13 8.96
C GLY A 49 9.87 2.08 9.83
N TYR A 50 10.53 1.69 10.90
CA TYR A 50 9.92 0.87 11.93
C TYR A 50 9.03 1.75 12.81
N TYR A 51 7.77 1.39 12.94
CA TYR A 51 6.80 2.06 13.78
C TYR A 51 6.42 1.17 14.96
N VAL A 52 6.07 1.77 16.08
CA VAL A 52 5.67 1.04 17.30
C VAL A 52 4.28 0.44 17.10
N GLY A 53 4.12 -0.82 17.47
CA GLY A 53 2.85 -1.54 17.42
C GLY A 53 2.72 -2.47 16.23
N ASN A 54 1.57 -3.13 16.15
CA ASN A 54 1.15 -3.91 14.99
C ASN A 54 0.19 -3.07 14.14
N LEU A 55 0.73 -2.36 13.15
CA LEU A 55 -0.05 -1.50 12.26
C LEU A 55 -0.68 -2.25 11.08
N ASN A 56 -0.44 -3.56 10.97
CA ASN A 56 -1.10 -4.42 10.01
C ASN A 56 -2.51 -4.75 10.53
N ASN A 57 -3.38 -3.75 10.61
CA ASN A 57 -4.78 -3.89 11.01
C ASN A 57 -5.63 -2.85 10.29
N ASN A 58 -6.85 -3.21 9.90
CA ASN A 58 -7.78 -2.28 9.28
C ASN A 58 -8.17 -1.10 10.18
N ALA A 59 -8.06 -1.26 11.51
CA ALA A 59 -8.25 -0.15 12.44
C ALA A 59 -7.20 0.96 12.26
N ASP A 60 -5.95 0.60 11.92
CA ASP A 60 -4.83 1.53 11.75
C ASP A 60 -4.66 1.98 10.29
N PHE A 61 -5.45 1.42 9.36
CA PHE A 61 -5.25 1.62 7.92
C PHE A 61 -5.35 3.09 7.50
N ALA A 62 -6.24 3.88 8.10
CA ALA A 62 -6.37 5.30 7.78
C ALA A 62 -5.10 6.08 8.14
N ASP A 63 -4.52 5.79 9.29
CA ASP A 63 -3.30 6.42 9.78
C ASP A 63 -2.10 5.97 8.94
N VAL A 64 -2.02 4.66 8.62
CA VAL A 64 -0.98 4.11 7.74
C VAL A 64 -1.09 4.70 6.33
N LYS A 65 -2.31 4.89 5.81
CA LYS A 65 -2.51 5.53 4.51
C LYS A 65 -2.04 6.97 4.53
N SER A 66 -2.35 7.72 5.59
CA SER A 66 -1.86 9.10 5.78
C SER A 66 -0.33 9.16 5.88
N LEU A 67 0.29 8.18 6.53
CA LEU A 67 1.74 8.05 6.64
C LEU A 67 2.40 7.77 5.28
N LEU A 68 1.89 6.77 4.55
CA LEU A 68 2.50 6.29 3.32
C LEU A 68 2.15 7.14 2.09
N GLN A 69 1.08 7.94 2.13
CA GLN A 69 0.69 8.88 1.06
C GLN A 69 0.81 10.35 1.48
N GLY A 70 1.42 10.64 2.64
CA GLY A 70 1.55 11.97 3.22
C GLY A 70 2.54 12.86 2.47
N PRO A 71 2.85 14.09 2.95
CA PRO A 71 3.83 14.95 2.32
C PRO A 71 5.29 14.41 2.47
N PRO A 72 6.22 14.84 1.59
CA PRO A 72 7.59 14.33 1.58
C PRO A 72 8.30 14.50 2.93
N GLY A 73 8.93 13.43 3.43
CA GLY A 73 9.76 13.45 4.63
C GLY A 73 9.27 12.60 5.81
N ALA A 74 8.14 11.90 5.68
CA ALA A 74 7.55 11.07 6.75
C ALA A 74 7.40 9.58 6.37
N GLY A 75 8.34 8.99 5.62
CA GLY A 75 8.23 7.58 5.22
C GLY A 75 7.13 7.32 4.17
N GLU A 76 6.87 8.33 3.33
CA GLU A 76 5.93 8.27 2.20
C GLU A 76 6.44 7.34 1.08
N PHE A 77 5.51 6.74 0.34
CA PHE A 77 5.71 6.09 -0.95
C PHE A 77 5.06 6.95 -2.05
N PRO A 78 5.83 7.82 -2.74
CA PRO A 78 5.28 8.76 -3.70
C PRO A 78 4.50 8.05 -4.82
N GLY A 79 3.26 8.52 -5.03
CA GLY A 79 2.39 8.04 -6.10
C GLY A 79 1.75 6.67 -5.88
N VAL A 80 1.80 6.11 -4.67
CA VAL A 80 1.09 4.87 -4.36
C VAL A 80 -0.40 5.14 -4.05
N ASP A 81 -1.29 4.28 -4.55
CA ASP A 81 -2.67 4.16 -4.06
C ASP A 81 -2.82 2.84 -3.29
N LEU A 82 -3.24 2.93 -2.01
CA LEU A 82 -3.43 1.80 -1.11
C LEU A 82 -4.90 1.37 -1.04
N GLY A 83 -5.80 2.00 -1.81
CA GLY A 83 -7.21 1.68 -1.79
C GLY A 83 -7.89 2.05 -0.45
N THR A 84 -8.81 1.20 0.01
CA THR A 84 -9.67 1.46 1.19
C THR A 84 -9.41 0.54 2.38
N GLY A 85 -8.48 -0.40 2.28
CA GLY A 85 -8.15 -1.34 3.34
C GLY A 85 -6.97 -2.24 2.99
N ILE A 86 -6.62 -3.13 3.91
CA ILE A 86 -5.61 -4.18 3.66
C ILE A 86 -6.21 -5.25 2.74
N ASP A 87 -5.58 -5.53 1.61
CA ASP A 87 -6.02 -6.53 0.63
C ASP A 87 -6.00 -7.95 1.22
N THR A 88 -4.89 -8.30 1.86
CA THR A 88 -4.74 -9.59 2.54
C THR A 88 -3.70 -9.54 3.65
N GLN A 89 -3.81 -10.45 4.61
CA GLN A 89 -2.85 -10.58 5.70
C GLN A 89 -2.59 -12.05 6.01
N ILE A 90 -1.34 -12.35 6.30
CA ILE A 90 -0.92 -13.67 6.74
C ILE A 90 -0.27 -13.56 8.11
N ASN A 91 -0.77 -14.34 9.05
CA ASN A 91 -0.06 -14.63 10.29
C ASN A 91 1.03 -15.66 10.00
N THR A 92 2.29 -15.30 10.26
CA THR A 92 3.44 -16.16 10.00
C THR A 92 4.52 -15.92 11.03
N SER A 93 5.18 -16.98 11.48
CA SER A 93 6.33 -16.96 12.38
C SER A 93 7.64 -17.32 11.67
N SER A 94 7.62 -17.45 10.34
CA SER A 94 8.76 -17.93 9.55
C SER A 94 8.82 -17.33 8.15
N SER A 95 10.04 -17.20 7.64
CA SER A 95 10.38 -16.87 6.26
C SER A 95 10.82 -18.13 5.49
N PRO A 96 10.51 -18.28 4.19
CA PRO A 96 9.89 -17.30 3.28
C PRO A 96 8.37 -17.14 3.47
N VAL A 97 7.86 -15.97 3.08
CA VAL A 97 6.45 -15.58 3.13
C VAL A 97 5.84 -15.64 1.73
N SER A 98 4.61 -16.14 1.62
CA SER A 98 3.86 -16.20 0.36
C SER A 98 2.39 -15.87 0.60
N PHE A 99 1.80 -14.98 -0.21
CA PHE A 99 0.36 -14.69 -0.21
C PHE A 99 -0.50 -15.76 -0.88
N GLY A 100 0.13 -16.84 -1.37
CA GLY A 100 -0.55 -17.92 -2.07
C GLY A 100 -1.01 -17.52 -3.48
N SER A 101 -1.59 -18.47 -4.19
CA SER A 101 -2.03 -18.27 -5.59
C SER A 101 -3.28 -17.39 -5.73
N ALA A 102 -3.99 -17.11 -4.63
CA ALA A 102 -5.17 -16.24 -4.64
C ALA A 102 -4.80 -14.75 -4.71
N PHE A 103 -3.58 -14.40 -4.33
CA PHE A 103 -3.06 -13.03 -4.33
C PHE A 103 -1.69 -13.00 -5.03
N PRO A 104 -1.66 -13.23 -6.36
CA PRO A 104 -0.43 -13.13 -7.11
C PRO A 104 0.10 -11.70 -7.03
N LEU A 105 1.36 -11.54 -6.63
CA LEU A 105 2.00 -10.23 -6.59
C LEU A 105 2.51 -9.86 -7.98
N PHE A 106 2.32 -8.61 -8.39
CA PHE A 106 2.79 -8.11 -9.66
C PHE A 106 3.02 -6.59 -9.61
N GLY A 107 4.04 -6.13 -10.33
CA GLY A 107 4.33 -4.71 -10.49
C GLY A 107 4.61 -4.02 -9.16
N ASP A 108 4.14 -2.80 -9.03
CA ASP A 108 4.28 -2.00 -7.82
C ASP A 108 3.40 -2.59 -6.71
N THR A 109 4.02 -2.96 -5.60
CA THR A 109 3.42 -3.72 -4.50
C THR A 109 3.84 -3.11 -3.16
N VAL A 110 2.88 -2.86 -2.27
CA VAL A 110 3.16 -2.39 -0.90
C VAL A 110 2.79 -3.45 0.11
N ILE A 111 3.77 -3.77 0.97
CA ILE A 111 3.59 -4.68 2.09
C ILE A 111 3.92 -4.00 3.42
N GLY A 112 3.23 -4.43 4.47
CA GLY A 112 3.59 -4.14 5.86
C GLY A 112 4.07 -5.41 6.56
N ILE A 113 5.20 -5.35 7.23
CA ILE A 113 5.80 -6.47 7.95
C ILE A 113 5.80 -6.15 9.43
N HIS A 114 5.17 -7.02 10.22
CA HIS A 114 5.15 -6.90 11.67
C HIS A 114 6.03 -7.95 12.34
N TRP A 115 6.94 -7.47 13.18
CA TRP A 115 7.69 -8.29 14.13
C TRP A 115 7.14 -8.09 15.54
N GLY A 116 6.57 -9.14 16.10
CA GLY A 116 6.08 -9.16 17.47
C GLY A 116 7.23 -9.26 18.47
N GLY A 117 7.14 -8.53 19.59
CA GLY A 117 8.17 -8.53 20.64
C GLY A 117 7.72 -9.17 21.96
N GLY A 118 6.81 -10.15 21.92
CA GLY A 118 6.26 -10.75 23.14
C GLY A 118 5.56 -9.72 24.03
N GLN A 119 5.80 -9.75 25.34
CA GLN A 119 5.16 -8.86 26.33
C GLN A 119 5.58 -7.37 26.24
N GLY A 120 6.54 -7.00 25.38
CA GLY A 120 7.08 -5.63 25.26
C GLY A 120 6.66 -4.86 23.99
N GLY A 121 5.60 -5.29 23.31
CA GLY A 121 5.12 -4.71 22.05
C GLY A 121 5.96 -5.12 20.83
N GLY A 122 5.49 -4.85 19.62
CA GLY A 122 6.19 -5.15 18.36
C GLY A 122 6.43 -3.91 17.50
N ASN A 123 7.05 -4.09 16.34
CA ASN A 123 7.18 -3.02 15.34
C ASN A 123 6.63 -3.45 13.99
N THR A 124 6.05 -2.51 13.26
CA THR A 124 5.68 -2.68 11.86
C THR A 124 6.52 -1.76 10.98
N ALA A 125 7.08 -2.29 9.90
CA ALA A 125 7.69 -1.48 8.84
C ALA A 125 6.99 -1.74 7.52
N PHE A 126 7.03 -0.78 6.61
CA PHE A 126 6.40 -0.91 5.30
C PHE A 126 7.45 -0.89 4.20
N TYR A 127 7.18 -1.62 3.13
CA TYR A 127 8.08 -1.75 1.99
C TYR A 127 7.28 -1.59 0.71
N ARG A 128 7.84 -0.80 -0.20
CA ARG A 128 7.40 -0.75 -1.59
C ARG A 128 8.33 -1.63 -2.41
N LEU A 129 7.72 -2.49 -3.20
CA LEU A 129 8.38 -3.54 -3.95
C LEU A 129 8.00 -3.40 -5.41
N MET A 130 8.95 -3.61 -6.30
CA MET A 130 8.68 -3.88 -7.70
C MET A 130 8.82 -5.38 -7.94
N ILE A 131 7.73 -6.01 -8.38
CA ILE A 131 7.62 -7.44 -8.65
C ILE A 131 7.61 -7.65 -10.17
N ASP A 132 8.53 -8.47 -10.68
CA ASP A 132 8.65 -8.77 -12.11
C ASP A 132 8.12 -10.18 -12.46
N GLY A 133 8.10 -10.50 -13.75
CA GLY A 133 7.60 -11.77 -14.27
C GLY A 133 8.41 -13.02 -13.84
N SER A 134 9.54 -12.83 -13.15
CA SER A 134 10.38 -13.90 -12.61
C SER A 134 10.07 -14.21 -11.13
N PHE A 135 9.10 -13.52 -10.53
CA PHE A 135 8.78 -13.70 -9.12
C PHE A 135 8.34 -15.13 -8.80
N SER A 136 9.02 -15.76 -7.83
CA SER A 136 8.82 -17.18 -7.50
C SER A 136 7.59 -17.47 -6.63
N GLY A 137 6.79 -16.45 -6.32
CA GLY A 137 5.60 -16.57 -5.48
C GLY A 137 5.87 -16.45 -3.96
N SER A 138 7.12 -16.21 -3.56
CA SER A 138 7.50 -16.00 -2.17
C SER A 138 8.70 -15.07 -2.04
N PHE A 139 8.82 -14.43 -0.88
CA PHE A 139 9.95 -13.57 -0.53
C PHE A 139 10.46 -13.89 0.87
N ASN A 140 11.75 -13.64 1.07
CA ASN A 140 12.40 -13.76 2.36
C ASN A 140 12.23 -12.47 3.17
N VAL A 141 12.05 -12.64 4.47
CA VAL A 141 12.01 -11.58 5.46
C VAL A 141 13.00 -11.92 6.57
N VAL A 142 13.75 -10.93 7.04
CA VAL A 142 14.58 -11.09 8.24
C VAL A 142 13.70 -11.51 9.42
N ASN A 143 13.95 -12.67 10.03
CA ASN A 143 13.02 -13.22 11.03
C ASN A 143 13.06 -12.49 12.38
N VAL A 144 14.11 -11.73 12.65
CA VAL A 144 14.28 -10.94 13.88
C VAL A 144 14.05 -9.47 13.58
N ASN A 145 13.32 -8.77 14.45
CA ASN A 145 13.08 -7.33 14.33
C ASN A 145 14.41 -6.56 14.24
N PRO A 146 14.74 -5.94 13.09
CA PRO A 146 16.01 -5.25 12.91
C PRO A 146 16.14 -3.97 13.77
N ALA A 147 15.02 -3.34 14.14
CA ALA A 147 15.03 -2.17 15.02
C ALA A 147 15.40 -2.50 16.46
N ARG A 148 15.09 -3.72 16.94
CA ARG A 148 15.27 -4.13 18.35
C ARG A 148 16.31 -5.22 18.56
N GLY A 149 16.74 -5.90 17.51
CA GLY A 149 17.57 -7.11 17.60
C GLY A 149 16.88 -8.29 18.33
N SER A 150 15.56 -8.23 18.52
CA SER A 150 14.75 -9.20 19.28
C SER A 150 13.28 -9.14 18.85
N GLY A 151 12.53 -10.24 19.02
CA GLY A 151 11.16 -10.33 18.54
C GLY A 151 11.09 -10.93 17.14
N GLY A 152 10.13 -11.83 16.94
CA GLY A 152 10.00 -12.65 15.74
C GLY A 152 8.98 -12.10 14.76
N LEU A 153 9.12 -12.48 13.49
CA LEU A 153 8.07 -12.28 12.49
C LEU A 153 6.72 -12.76 13.04
N SER A 154 5.66 -11.99 12.83
CA SER A 154 4.33 -12.29 13.38
C SER A 154 3.23 -12.25 12.32
N ASN A 155 3.23 -11.22 11.48
CA ASN A 155 2.35 -11.19 10.32
C ASN A 155 2.91 -10.29 9.23
N VAL A 156 2.41 -10.50 8.02
CA VAL A 156 2.68 -9.65 6.86
C VAL A 156 1.36 -9.32 6.19
N ALA A 157 1.16 -8.05 5.87
CA ALA A 157 -0.02 -7.52 5.19
C ALA A 157 0.35 -7.03 3.80
N LEU A 158 -0.53 -7.29 2.83
CA LEU A 158 -0.52 -6.70 1.50
C LEU A 158 -1.48 -5.50 1.52
N TYR A 159 -0.95 -4.31 1.24
CA TYR A 159 -1.75 -3.08 1.18
C TYR A 159 -2.16 -2.74 -0.24
N SER A 160 -1.32 -3.05 -1.22
CA SER A 160 -1.65 -2.94 -2.63
C SER A 160 -0.72 -3.80 -3.46
N THR A 161 -1.20 -4.27 -4.60
CA THR A 161 -0.40 -4.84 -5.69
C THR A 161 -1.00 -4.36 -7.00
N SER A 162 -0.18 -4.14 -8.02
CA SER A 162 -0.70 -3.75 -9.33
C SER A 162 -1.59 -4.86 -9.89
N GLU A 163 -2.76 -4.49 -10.40
CA GLU A 163 -3.61 -5.43 -11.13
C GLU A 163 -3.02 -5.67 -12.53
N VAL A 164 -2.87 -6.94 -12.90
CA VAL A 164 -2.59 -7.30 -14.29
C VAL A 164 -3.87 -7.03 -15.08
N ALA A 165 -3.85 -5.99 -15.93
CA ALA A 165 -4.92 -5.80 -16.90
C ALA A 165 -5.03 -7.09 -17.72
N ALA A 166 -6.21 -7.71 -17.75
CA ALA A 166 -6.45 -8.89 -18.57
C ALA A 166 -6.10 -8.56 -20.02
N VAL A 167 -4.96 -9.06 -20.49
CA VAL A 167 -4.59 -8.96 -21.90
C VAL A 167 -5.59 -9.85 -22.64
N PRO A 168 -6.35 -9.33 -23.62
CA PRO A 168 -7.26 -10.17 -24.40
C PRO A 168 -6.46 -11.34 -24.94
N GLU A 169 -6.92 -12.55 -24.66
CA GLU A 169 -6.15 -13.74 -25.01
C GLU A 169 -5.82 -13.75 -26.51
N PRO A 170 -4.67 -14.30 -26.93
CA PRO A 170 -4.25 -14.33 -28.33
C PRO A 170 -5.33 -14.91 -29.27
N GLU A 171 -6.19 -15.77 -28.74
CA GLU A 171 -7.36 -16.33 -29.44
C GLU A 171 -8.40 -15.27 -29.82
N THR A 172 -8.66 -14.28 -28.96
CA THR A 172 -9.60 -13.18 -29.25
C THR A 172 -9.10 -12.34 -30.42
N TYR A 173 -7.79 -12.08 -30.48
CA TYR A 173 -7.18 -11.39 -31.61
C TYR A 173 -7.24 -12.24 -32.89
N ALA A 174 -7.00 -13.55 -32.78
CA ALA A 174 -7.11 -14.46 -33.90
C ALA A 174 -8.54 -14.53 -34.45
N LEU A 175 -9.57 -14.57 -33.59
CA LEU A 175 -10.97 -14.56 -34.02
C LEU A 175 -11.39 -13.22 -34.63
N MET A 176 -10.88 -12.10 -34.11
CA MET A 176 -11.10 -10.78 -34.73
C MET A 176 -10.49 -10.73 -36.13
N VAL A 177 -9.25 -11.19 -36.30
CA VAL A 177 -8.56 -11.25 -37.59
C VAL A 177 -9.25 -12.23 -38.54
N ALA A 178 -9.69 -13.40 -38.05
CA ALA A 178 -10.45 -14.36 -38.84
C ALA A 178 -11.78 -13.77 -39.30
N GLY A 179 -12.52 -13.08 -38.42
CA GLY A 179 -13.75 -12.38 -38.75
C GLY A 179 -13.55 -11.33 -39.85
N LEU A 180 -12.50 -10.50 -39.73
CA LEU A 180 -12.12 -9.52 -40.75
C LEU A 180 -11.73 -10.20 -42.08
N GLY A 181 -11.04 -11.33 -42.02
CA GLY A 181 -10.70 -12.14 -43.19
C GLY A 181 -11.93 -12.63 -43.95
N VAL A 182 -12.95 -13.13 -43.24
CA VAL A 182 -14.22 -13.56 -43.84
C VAL A 182 -14.95 -12.39 -44.48
N VAL A 183 -15.06 -11.25 -43.78
CA VAL A 183 -15.72 -10.05 -44.32
C VAL A 183 -15.02 -9.54 -45.58
N GLY A 184 -13.68 -9.47 -45.56
CA GLY A 184 -12.88 -9.08 -46.72
C GLY A 184 -13.06 -10.02 -47.91
N PHE A 185 -13.12 -11.33 -47.67
CA PHE A 185 -13.39 -12.33 -48.70
C PHE A 185 -14.78 -12.17 -49.32
N MET A 186 -15.82 -11.95 -48.50
CA MET A 186 -17.18 -11.71 -48.99
C MET A 186 -17.27 -10.43 -49.82
N ALA A 187 -16.60 -9.36 -49.40
CA ALA A 187 -16.54 -8.11 -50.15
C ALA A 187 -15.86 -8.29 -51.53
N ARG A 188 -14.79 -9.09 -51.60
CA ARG A 188 -14.12 -9.41 -52.88
C ARG A 188 -15.03 -10.17 -53.83
N ARG A 189 -15.77 -11.19 -53.35
CA ARG A 189 -16.71 -11.95 -54.20
C ARG A 189 -17.79 -11.05 -54.82
N ARG A 190 -18.35 -10.11 -54.05
CA ARG A 190 -19.40 -9.21 -54.54
C ARG A 190 -18.92 -8.30 -55.67
N LYS A 191 -17.66 -7.85 -55.65
CA LYS A 191 -17.07 -7.03 -56.71
C LYS A 191 -16.79 -7.79 -58.01
N GLN A 192 -16.72 -9.12 -57.98
CA GLN A 192 -16.49 -9.94 -59.18
C GLN A 192 -17.80 -10.32 -59.90
N HIS A 193 -18.94 -10.10 -59.24
CA HIS A 193 -20.27 -10.37 -59.77
C HIS A 193 -21.06 -9.10 -60.09
N ALA A 194 -20.43 -7.93 -60.02
CA ALA A 194 -20.93 -6.63 -60.44
C ALA A 194 -20.04 -6.12 -61.58
#